data_AF-A0A837HDF3-F1
#
_entry.id   AF-A0A837HDF3-F1
#
_cell.length_a   1.000
_cell.length_b   1.000
_cell.length_c   1.000
_cell.angle_alpha   90.00
_cell.angle_beta   90.00
_cell.angle_gamma   90.00
#
_symmetry.space_group_name_H-M   'P 1'
#
loop_
_entity.id
_entity.type
_entity.pdbx_description
1 polymer ?
#
loop_
_entity_poly.entity_id
_entity_poly.type
_entity_poly.pdbx_seq_one_letter_code
_entity_poly.pdbx_strand_id
1 'polypeptide(L)' 'MKKIKVQGHKITVIFGKERDYISLTDMLRAKDGDFFISDWLRNRNTIEFLGIWERINNPNFNWGEFAIIKSHAGLNSYN' A
#
# COMPACT_ATOMS: atom_id res chain seq x y z
N MET A 1 8.05 -17.83 4.24
CA MET A 1 7.03 -16.85 3.80
C MET A 1 5.67 -17.52 3.85
N LYS A 2 4.70 -16.90 4.52
CA LYS A 2 3.33 -17.42 4.60
C LYS A 2 2.48 -16.66 3.56
N LYS A 3 1.47 -17.31 2.99
CA LYS A 3 0.54 -16.67 2.06
C LYS A 3 -0.85 -16.63 2.68
N ILE A 4 -1.51 -15.50 2.57
CA ILE A 4 -2.92 -15.34 2.94
C ILE A 4 -3.77 -15.29 1.66
N LYS A 5 -5.02 -15.74 1.74
CA LYS A 5 -5.97 -15.66 0.62
C LYS A 5 -6.89 -14.47 0.84
N VAL A 6 -6.83 -13.48 -0.05
CA VAL A 6 -7.66 -12.28 -0.01
C VAL A 6 -8.38 -12.17 -1.34
N GLN A 7 -9.72 -12.13 -1.32
CA GLN A 7 -10.54 -12.07 -2.53
C GLN A 7 -10.13 -13.07 -3.62
N GLY A 8 -9.82 -14.32 -3.24
CA GLY A 8 -9.36 -15.35 -4.20
C GLY A 8 -7.87 -15.35 -4.51
N HIS A 9 -7.15 -14.25 -4.24
CA HIS A 9 -5.74 -14.06 -4.58
C HIS A 9 -4.80 -14.43 -3.43
N LYS A 10 -3.64 -15.01 -3.77
CA LYS A 10 -2.61 -15.35 -2.78
C LYS A 10 -1.67 -14.17 -2.58
N ILE A 11 -1.71 -13.56 -1.40
CA ILE A 11 -0.82 -12.45 -1.01
C ILE A 11 0.26 -12.98 -0.09
N THR A 12 1.52 -12.67 -0.41
CA THR A 12 2.64 -13.07 0.44
C THR A 12 2.78 -12.13 1.64
N VAL A 13 2.95 -12.72 2.82
CA VAL A 13 3.21 -12.04 4.09
C VAL A 13 4.50 -12.59 4.70
N ILE A 14 5.39 -11.69 5.08
CA ILE A 14 6.60 -11.99 5.83
C ILE A 14 6.31 -11.61 7.28
N PHE A 15 6.23 -12.62 8.14
CA PHE A 15 6.08 -12.42 9.57
C PHE A 15 7.47 -12.20 10.18
N GLY A 16 7.67 -11.05 10.82
CA GLY A 16 8.92 -10.69 11.49
C GLY A 16 8.73 -10.64 13.00
N LYS A 17 9.84 -10.63 13.77
CA LYS A 17 9.76 -10.53 15.24
C LYS A 17 9.18 -9.20 15.73
N GLU A 18 9.42 -8.12 14.98
CA GLU A 18 8.99 -6.77 15.37
C GLU A 18 7.91 -6.19 14.46
N ARG A 19 7.89 -6.57 13.17
CA ARG A 19 6.92 -6.08 12.19
C ARG A 19 6.63 -7.14 11.15
N ASP A 20 5.40 -7.13 10.69
CA ASP A 20 4.94 -7.95 9.58
C ASP A 20 4.93 -7.12 8.30
N TYR A 21 5.27 -7.75 7.18
CA TYR A 21 5.30 -7.11 5.86
C TYR A 21 4.34 -7.81 4.91
N ILE A 22 3.58 -7.04 4.15
CA ILE A 22 2.65 -7.53 3.12
C ILE A 22 3.17 -7.18 1.73
N SER A 23 3.05 -8.12 0.77
CA SER A 23 3.50 -7.92 -0.60
C SER A 23 2.52 -7.06 -1.41
N LEU A 24 2.89 -5.81 -1.67
CA LEU A 24 2.11 -4.89 -2.51
C LEU A 24 2.08 -5.32 -3.98
N THR A 25 3.12 -6.00 -4.47
CA THR A 25 3.12 -6.52 -5.86
C THR A 25 2.16 -7.68 -6.04
N ASP A 26 1.97 -8.53 -5.03
CA ASP A 26 0.93 -9.56 -5.06
C ASP A 26 -0.47 -8.95 -5.00
N MET A 27 -0.65 -7.84 -4.27
CA MET A 27 -1.90 -7.08 -4.27
C MET A 27 -2.19 -6.43 -5.63
N LEU A 28 -1.16 -5.94 -6.33
CA LEU A 28 -1.30 -5.33 -7.65
C LEU A 28 -1.63 -6.35 -8.74
N ARG A 29 -1.00 -7.53 -8.72
CA ARG A 29 -1.31 -8.61 -9.67
C ARG A 29 -2.77 -9.11 -9.59
N ALA A 30 -3.46 -8.81 -8.49
CA ALA A 30 -4.88 -9.12 -8.33
C ALA A 30 -5.82 -8.11 -9.03
N LYS A 31 -5.29 -6.98 -9.51
CA LYS A 31 -6.01 -6.03 -10.35
C LYS A 31 -5.79 -6.40 -11.82
N ASP A 32 -6.85 -6.40 -12.60
CA ASP A 32 -6.76 -6.60 -14.05
C ASP A 32 -6.04 -5.42 -14.74
N GLY A 33 -5.10 -5.72 -15.63
CA GLY A 33 -4.37 -4.76 -16.48
C GLY A 33 -2.87 -4.61 -16.15
N ASP A 34 -2.13 -3.99 -17.07
CA ASP A 34 -0.71 -3.64 -16.91
C ASP A 34 -0.54 -2.43 -15.98
N PHE A 35 -0.91 -2.60 -14.71
CA PHE A 35 -0.78 -1.55 -13.69
C PHE A 35 0.64 -1.56 -13.09
N PHE A 36 1.36 -0.46 -13.26
CA PHE A 36 2.64 -0.26 -12.57
C PHE A 36 2.42 0.19 -11.13
N ILE A 37 3.28 -0.27 -10.22
CA ILE A 37 3.22 0.14 -8.79
C ILE A 37 3.35 1.66 -8.62
N SER A 38 4.05 2.33 -9.55
CA SER A 38 4.16 3.79 -9.61
C SER A 38 2.80 4.47 -9.79
N ASP A 39 1.93 3.92 -10.63
CA ASP A 39 0.60 4.50 -10.89
C ASP A 39 -0.32 4.30 -9.69
N TRP A 40 -0.17 3.17 -9.01
CA TRP A 40 -0.91 2.88 -7.80
C TRP A 40 -0.51 3.79 -6.64
N LEU A 41 0.77 4.07 -6.48
CA LEU A 41 1.27 4.99 -5.44
C LEU A 41 1.01 6.47 -5.77
N ARG A 42 0.80 6.83 -7.04
CA ARG A 42 0.34 8.17 -7.43
C ARG A 42 -1.15 8.36 -7.19
N ASN A 43 -1.93 7.29 -7.13
CA ASN A 43 -3.35 7.36 -6.92
C ASN A 43 -3.67 7.76 -5.47
N ARG A 44 -4.34 8.91 -5.30
CA ARG A 44 -4.72 9.44 -3.98
C ARG A 44 -5.58 8.46 -3.18
N ASN A 45 -6.50 7.74 -3.81
CA ASN A 45 -7.35 6.76 -3.13
C ASN A 45 -6.53 5.61 -2.54
N THR A 46 -5.49 5.16 -3.26
CA THR A 46 -4.57 4.13 -2.76
C THR A 46 -3.79 4.64 -1.55
N ILE A 47 -3.21 5.83 -1.65
CA ILE A 47 -2.42 6.41 -0.56
C ILE A 47 -3.31 6.62 0.68
N GLU A 48 -4.54 7.09 0.51
CA GLU A 48 -5.49 7.19 1.62
C GLU A 48 -5.81 5.84 2.25
N PHE A 49 -6.04 4.81 1.44
CA PHE A 49 -6.28 3.46 1.95
C PHE A 49 -5.08 2.94 2.76
N LEU A 50 -3.86 3.10 2.25
CA LEU A 50 -2.63 2.71 2.95
C LEU A 50 -2.47 3.48 4.26
N GLY A 51 -2.76 4.78 4.26
CA GLY A 51 -2.76 5.59 5.49
C GLY A 51 -3.74 5.08 6.55
N ILE A 52 -4.96 4.70 6.15
CA ILE A 52 -5.95 4.12 7.08
C ILE A 52 -5.45 2.79 7.63
N TRP A 53 -4.88 1.94 6.78
CA TRP A 53 -4.35 0.65 7.20
C TRP A 53 -3.19 0.82 8.20
N GLU A 54 -2.26 1.72 7.92
CA GLU A 54 -1.15 2.06 8.81
C GLU A 54 -1.65 2.61 10.14
N ARG A 55 -2.71 3.44 10.15
CA ARG A 55 -3.34 3.91 11.40
C ARG A 55 -3.77 2.78 12.32
N ILE A 56 -4.33 1.73 11.73
CA ILE A 56 -4.92 0.62 12.48
C ILE A 56 -3.84 -0.34 12.96
N ASN A 57 -2.79 -0.55 12.16
CA ASN A 57 -1.82 -1.63 12.38
C ASN A 57 -0.44 -1.16 12.84
N ASN A 58 -0.13 0.13 12.74
CA ASN A 58 1.18 0.69 13.09
C ASN A 58 1.03 1.82 14.13
N PRO A 59 1.09 1.50 15.44
CA PRO A 59 0.89 2.49 16.51
C PRO A 59 1.95 3.60 16.53
N ASN A 60 3.10 3.40 15.88
CA ASN A 60 4.20 4.37 15.78
C ASN A 60 4.20 5.12 14.43
N PHE A 61 3.09 5.11 13.70
CA PHE A 61 3.04 5.70 12.36
C PHE A 61 3.24 7.23 12.35
N ASN A 62 4.10 7.72 11.46
CA ASN A 62 4.42 9.14 11.34
C ASN A 62 3.37 9.88 10.49
N TRP A 63 2.32 10.38 11.15
CA TRP A 63 1.23 11.13 10.52
C TRP A 63 1.65 12.45 9.88
N GLY A 64 2.62 13.16 10.48
CA GLY A 64 3.05 14.46 9.97
C GLY A 64 3.69 14.34 8.59
N GLU A 65 4.61 13.38 8.44
CA GLU A 65 5.27 13.09 7.17
C GLU A 65 4.31 12.46 6.15
N PHE A 66 3.43 11.57 6.61
CA PHE A 66 2.40 10.98 5.75
C PHE A 66 1.45 12.03 5.15
N ALA A 67 1.11 13.09 5.89
CA ALA A 67 0.26 14.17 5.38
C ALA A 67 0.90 14.90 4.17
N ILE A 68 2.24 15.01 4.16
CA ILE A 68 3.01 15.60 3.05
C ILE A 68 3.00 14.66 1.84
N ILE A 69 3.20 13.36 2.04
CA ILE A 69 3.11 12.37 0.95
C ILE A 69 1.70 12.37 0.35
N LYS A 70 0.67 12.42 1.21
CA LYS A 70 -0.74 12.46 0.81
C LYS A 70 -1.07 13.73 0.01
N SER A 71 -0.50 14.89 0.35
CA SER A 71 -0.76 16.13 -0.38
C SER A 71 -0.18 16.12 -1.80
N HIS A 72 0.88 15.34 -2.04
CA HIS A 72 1.49 15.16 -3.36
C HIS A 72 0.83 14.06 -4.20
N ALA A 73 0.07 13.15 -3.58
CA ALA A 73 -0.64 12.08 -4.28
C ALA A 73 -1.86 12.62 -5.06
N GLY A 74 -2.01 12.18 -6.31
CA GLY A 74 -3.08 12.62 -7.21
C GLY A 74 -2.89 14.02 -7.79
N LEU A 75 -1.79 14.71 -7.49
CA LEU A 75 -1.38 15.87 -8.28
C LEU A 75 -0.93 15.36 -9.65
N ASN A 76 -1.64 15.74 -10.70
CA ASN A 76 -1.21 15.53 -12.08
C ASN A 76 -0.02 16.44 -12.38
N SER A 77 1.16 16.09 -11.87
CA SER A 77 2.43 16.61 -12.39
C SER A 77 2.77 15.83 -13.66
N TYR A 78 2.04 16.11 -14.73
CA TYR A 78 2.62 16.01 -16.07
C TYR A 78 3.64 17.14 -16.16
N ASN A 79 4.91 16.82 -15.93
CA ASN A 79 6.06 17.61 -16.36
C ASN A 79 7.12 16.62 -16.83
#